data_AF-A0A972V040-F1
#
_entry.id   AF-A0A972V040-F1
#
_cell.length_a   1.000
_cell.length_b   1.000
_cell.length_c   1.000
_cell.angle_alpha   90.00
_cell.angle_beta   90.00
_cell.angle_gamma   90.00
#
_symmetry.space_group_name_H-M   'P 1'
#
loop_
_entity.id
_entity.type
_entity.pdbx_description
1 polymer ?
#
loop_
_entity_poly.entity_id
_entity_poly.type
_entity_poly.pdbx_seq_one_letter_code
_entity_poly.pdbx_strand_id
1 'polypeptide(L)' 'PGVGAQGGSLKEVAENGMNSKCGLLVNSSRGIIYASSEIDFAEKAKWAAQKVQTEMKQLLTEAGLV' A
#
# COMPACT_ATOMS: atom_id res chain seq x y z
N PRO A 1 9.79 7.81 4.73
CA PRO A 1 10.06 7.12 3.44
C PRO A 1 8.92 6.12 3.17
N GLY A 2 8.06 6.43 2.19
CA GLY A 2 6.80 5.71 1.96
C GLY A 2 6.86 4.86 0.69
N VAL A 3 6.21 3.69 0.73
CA VAL A 3 6.00 2.82 -0.42
C VAL A 3 5.25 3.59 -1.52
N GLY A 4 5.72 3.47 -2.76
CA GLY A 4 5.10 4.09 -3.95
C GLY A 4 5.59 5.49 -4.32
N ALA A 5 5.98 6.35 -3.36
CA ALA A 5 6.45 7.72 -3.68
C ALA A 5 7.98 7.83 -3.86
N GLN A 6 8.75 6.86 -3.35
CA GLN A 6 10.23 6.84 -3.43
C GLN A 6 10.79 5.54 -4.04
N GLY A 7 10.04 4.89 -4.95
CA GLY A 7 10.55 3.75 -5.72
C GLY A 7 10.63 2.42 -4.97
N GLY A 8 10.33 2.37 -3.66
CA GLY A 8 10.10 1.11 -2.96
C GLY A 8 8.76 0.51 -3.38
N SER A 9 8.81 -0.67 -4.00
CA SER A 9 7.62 -1.43 -4.38
C SER A 9 6.99 -2.07 -3.14
N LEU A 10 5.65 -2.05 -3.02
CA LEU A 10 4.96 -2.73 -1.90
C LEU A 10 5.37 -4.20 -1.84
N LYS A 11 5.55 -4.80 -3.01
CA LYS A 11 6.06 -6.16 -3.19
C LYS A 11 7.45 -6.36 -2.59
N GLU A 12 8.40 -5.46 -2.83
CA GLU A 12 9.76 -5.59 -2.31
C GLU A 12 9.79 -5.46 -0.78
N VAL A 13 9.00 -4.54 -0.22
CA VAL A 13 8.88 -4.41 1.24
C VAL A 13 8.17 -5.62 1.84
N ALA A 14 7.17 -6.17 1.15
CA ALA A 14 6.48 -7.39 1.53
C ALA A 14 7.41 -8.61 1.53
N GLU A 15 8.15 -8.84 0.45
CA GLU A 15 9.08 -9.96 0.29
C GLU A 15 10.19 -9.95 1.35
N ASN A 16 10.71 -8.77 1.70
CA ASN A 16 11.79 -8.63 2.67
C ASN A 16 11.31 -8.46 4.12
N GLY A 17 10.07 -8.02 4.33
CA GLY A 17 9.55 -7.59 5.63
C GLY A 17 8.49 -8.51 6.25
N MET A 18 7.83 -9.37 5.47
CA MET A 18 6.87 -10.34 6.01
C MET A 18 7.55 -11.62 6.45
N ASN A 19 6.96 -12.27 7.44
CA ASN A 19 7.33 -13.63 7.84
C ASN A 19 6.06 -14.46 8.10
N SER A 20 6.23 -15.77 8.31
CA SER A 20 5.12 -16.71 8.52
C SER A 20 4.33 -16.49 9.82
N LYS A 21 4.71 -15.53 10.66
CA LYS A 21 4.09 -15.25 11.97
C LYS A 21 3.37 -13.91 12.03
N CYS A 22 3.77 -12.92 11.24
CA CYS A 22 3.12 -11.61 11.20
C CYS A 22 3.12 -11.01 9.79
N GLY A 23 2.00 -10.41 9.41
CA GLY A 23 1.93 -9.53 8.24
C GLY A 23 2.71 -8.24 8.46
N LEU A 24 2.69 -7.36 7.45
CA LEU A 24 3.40 -6.09 7.45
C LEU A 24 2.42 -4.92 7.60
N LEU A 25 2.69 -4.00 8.54
CA LEU A 25 1.98 -2.71 8.61
C LEU A 25 2.68 -1.68 7.72
N VAL A 26 2.15 -1.47 6.52
CA VAL A 26 2.69 -0.50 5.57
C VAL A 26 2.00 0.86 5.71
N ASN A 27 2.79 1.93 5.84
CA ASN A 27 2.28 3.30 5.80
C ASN A 27 2.41 3.88 4.38
N SER A 28 1.27 4.27 3.79
CA SER A 28 1.21 5.11 2.61
C SER A 28 0.47 6.40 2.93
N SER A 29 1.21 7.49 3.13
CA SER A 29 0.65 8.79 3.54
C SER A 29 0.56 9.76 2.37
N ARG A 30 1.69 10.26 1.86
CA ARG A 30 1.70 11.27 0.78
C ARG A 30 1.03 10.79 -0.52
N GLY A 31 1.18 9.51 -0.88
CA GLY A 31 0.54 8.95 -2.08
C GLY A 31 -0.98 8.89 -2.01
N ILE A 32 -1.56 8.90 -0.79
CA ILE A 32 -3.01 8.93 -0.57
C ILE A 32 -3.49 10.37 -0.36
N ILE A 33 -2.82 11.12 0.53
CA ILE A 33 -3.18 12.50 0.92
C ILE A 33 -3.00 13.49 -0.22
N TYR A 34 -2.11 13.23 -1.18
CA TYR A 34 -1.88 14.10 -2.33
C TYR A 34 -2.23 13.41 -3.65
N ALA A 35 -3.18 12.45 -3.62
CA ALA A 35 -3.66 11.78 -4.83
C ALA A 35 -4.36 12.73 -5.82
N SER A 36 -4.86 13.86 -5.34
CA SER A 36 -5.28 15.01 -6.14
C SER A 36 -5.24 16.29 -5.30
N SER A 37 -5.08 17.43 -5.96
CA SER A 37 -5.17 18.78 -5.37
C SER A 37 -6.48 19.48 -5.74
N GLU A 38 -7.38 18.80 -6.46
CA GLU A 38 -8.61 19.35 -7.01
C GLU A 38 -9.84 18.90 -6.20
N ILE A 39 -11.03 19.30 -6.66
CA ILE A 39 -12.32 18.96 -6.03
C ILE A 39 -12.59 17.45 -5.97
N ASP A 40 -11.93 16.65 -6.79
CA ASP A 40 -12.01 15.19 -6.82
C ASP A 40 -11.09 14.51 -5.78
N PHE A 41 -10.43 15.28 -4.90
CA PHE A 41 -9.52 14.79 -3.86
C PHE A 41 -10.07 13.58 -3.10
N ALA A 42 -11.30 13.64 -2.60
CA ALA A 42 -11.89 12.54 -1.81
C ALA A 42 -12.00 11.24 -2.62
N GLU A 43 -12.38 11.33 -3.89
CA GLU A 43 -12.46 10.18 -4.79
C GLU A 43 -11.08 9.62 -5.10
N LYS A 44 -10.11 10.49 -5.41
CA LYS A 44 -8.74 10.10 -5.74
C LYS A 44 -8.01 9.50 -4.54
N ALA A 45 -8.18 10.07 -3.35
CA ALA A 45 -7.63 9.52 -2.11
C ALA A 45 -8.21 8.14 -1.79
N LYS A 46 -9.54 7.96 -1.95
CA LYS A 46 -10.19 6.66 -1.81
C LYS A 46 -9.61 5.65 -2.79
N TRP A 47 -9.47 6.02 -4.06
CA TRP A 47 -8.94 5.13 -5.09
C TRP A 47 -7.48 4.73 -4.82
N ALA A 48 -6.65 5.70 -4.42
CA ALA A 48 -5.27 5.44 -4.02
C ALA A 48 -5.18 4.48 -2.82
N ALA A 49 -6.02 4.68 -1.79
CA ALA A 49 -6.09 3.79 -0.63
C ALA A 49 -6.54 2.37 -1.02
N GLN A 50 -7.57 2.26 -1.86
CA GLN A 50 -8.09 0.97 -2.35
C GLN A 50 -7.05 0.21 -3.18
N LYS A 51 -6.26 0.91 -4.01
CA LYS A 51 -5.18 0.30 -4.78
C LYS A 51 -4.14 -0.34 -3.86
N VAL A 52 -3.66 0.40 -2.86
CA VAL A 52 -2.67 -0.11 -1.88
C VAL A 52 -3.25 -1.29 -1.09
N GLN A 53 -4.50 -1.20 -0.66
CA GLN A 53 -5.16 -2.28 0.09
C GLN A 53 -5.31 -3.55 -0.76
N THR A 54 -5.66 -3.41 -2.04
CA THR A 54 -5.84 -4.55 -2.96
C THR A 54 -4.52 -5.24 -3.22
N GLU A 55 -3.46 -4.47 -3.48
CA GLU A 55 -2.09 -4.99 -3.66
C GLU A 55 -1.61 -5.72 -2.40
N MET A 56 -1.84 -5.14 -1.21
CA MET A 56 -1.48 -5.78 0.06
C MET A 56 -2.26 -7.08 0.30
N LYS A 57 -3.56 -7.09 -0.01
CA LYS A 57 -4.39 -8.29 0.11
C LYS A 57 -3.85 -9.42 -0.74
N GLN A 58 -3.47 -9.14 -1.99
CA GLN A 58 -2.89 -10.13 -2.88
C GLN A 58 -1.60 -10.72 -2.29
N LEU A 59 -0.69 -9.86 -1.80
CA LEU A 59 0.57 -10.30 -1.19
C LEU A 59 0.36 -11.14 0.09
N LEU A 60 -0.63 -10.79 0.92
CA LEU A 60 -0.97 -11.56 2.12
C LEU A 60 -1.55 -12.95 1.78
N THR A 61 -2.39 -13.03 0.75
CA THR A 61 -2.93 -14.30 0.25
C THR A 61 -1.82 -15.18 -0.34
N GLU A 62 -0.91 -14.61 -1.12
CA GLU A 62 0.26 -15.31 -1.66
C GLU A 62 1.18 -15.84 -0.54
N ALA A 63 1.27 -15.11 0.58
CA ALA A 63 2.02 -15.52 1.77
C ALA A 63 1.26 -16.49 2.71
N GLY A 64 0.00 -16.82 2.42
CA GLY A 64 -0.82 -17.70 3.25
C GLY A 64 -1.22 -17.11 4.61
N LEU A 65 -1.25 -15.78 4.72
CA LEU A 65 -1.58 -15.06 5.97
C LEU A 65 -3.05 -14.65 6.08
N VAL A 66 -3.82 -14.72 4.98
CA VAL A 66 -5.27 -14.45 4.90
C VAL A 66 -5.96 -15.31 3.84
#